data_AF-A0AAV5RLJ1-F1
#
_entry.id   AF-A0AAV5RLJ1-F1
#
_cell.length_a   1.000
_cell.length_b   1.000
_cell.length_c   1.000
_cell.angle_alpha   90.00
_cell.angle_beta   90.00
_cell.angle_gamma   90.00
#
_symmetry.space_group_name_H-M   'P 1'
#
loop_
_entity.id
_entity.type
_entity.pdbx_description
1 polymer ?
#
loop_
_entity_poly.entity_id
_entity_poly.type
_entity_poly.pdbx_seq_one_letter_code
_entity_poly.pdbx_strand_id
1 'polypeptide(L)'
;MPAVLEYVSNVFGWCYVICWGASLYPPLRLNYSTKSVEAISIDFVWLNFCGSALYLASVVLLFYNGKVREEYAQRNAAEFHHDKPALPLVRFNDVIYGLHSFILIMALLYQFYFLGYRKNHRQHMSRTVKLLLLLIFCSFIALLLHAYTEANTKLELLDLATIFGSVKVALSAIKYIPQAWYNFTRKSMKGFAISSCVIDICGAVCCLVQLFTDSYLEDDINFGFKHPTKLLLSLVTIVFCMLFLLQARLYSEHRRVHEKLV
;
A
#
# COMPACT_ATOMS: atom_id res chain seq x y z
N MET A 1 -7.43 -1.74 33.63
CA MET A 1 -7.48 -0.83 32.46
C MET A 1 -6.45 -1.18 31.38
N PRO A 2 -5.17 -1.46 31.67
CA PRO A 2 -4.16 -1.77 30.64
C PRO A 2 -4.52 -2.98 29.77
N ALA A 3 -4.93 -4.10 30.38
CA ALA A 3 -5.33 -5.31 29.66
C ALA A 3 -6.52 -5.11 28.70
N VAL A 4 -7.43 -4.17 29.00
CA VAL A 4 -8.55 -3.85 28.10
C VAL A 4 -8.05 -3.06 26.89
N LEU A 5 -7.15 -2.10 27.10
CA LEU A 5 -6.55 -1.30 26.04
C LEU A 5 -5.63 -2.15 25.13
N GLU A 6 -4.87 -3.09 25.70
CA GLU A 6 -4.09 -4.07 24.93
C GLU A 6 -4.99 -4.96 24.08
N TYR A 7 -6.12 -5.41 24.62
CA TYR A 7 -7.12 -6.16 23.86
C TYR A 7 -7.70 -5.32 22.71
N VAL A 8 -8.07 -4.06 22.99
CA VAL A 8 -8.54 -3.11 21.98
C VAL A 8 -7.51 -2.91 20.87
N SER A 9 -6.24 -2.63 21.21
CA SER A 9 -5.15 -2.50 20.24
C SER A 9 -5.02 -3.74 19.36
N ASN A 10 -5.03 -4.95 19.95
CA ASN A 10 -4.95 -6.20 19.20
C ASN A 10 -6.15 -6.39 18.24
N VAL A 11 -7.38 -6.11 18.69
CA VAL A 11 -8.58 -6.21 17.84
C VAL A 11 -8.51 -5.25 16.66
N PHE A 12 -8.23 -3.96 16.91
CA PHE A 12 -8.11 -2.97 15.84
C PHE A 12 -6.93 -3.27 14.92
N GLY A 13 -5.86 -3.89 15.45
CA GLY A 13 -4.73 -4.42 14.71
C GLY A 13 -5.15 -5.42 13.63
N TRP A 14 -5.96 -6.42 14.01
CA TRP A 14 -6.50 -7.38 13.04
C TRP A 14 -7.53 -6.75 12.11
N CYS A 15 -8.40 -5.88 12.61
CA CYS A 15 -9.42 -5.22 11.81
C CYS A 15 -8.80 -4.43 10.65
N TYR A 16 -7.77 -3.61 10.88
CA TYR A 16 -7.18 -2.83 9.78
C TYR A 16 -6.55 -3.72 8.70
N VAL A 17 -5.86 -4.81 9.09
CA VAL A 17 -5.24 -5.76 8.15
C VAL A 17 -6.31 -6.43 7.29
N ILE A 18 -7.40 -6.88 7.91
CA ILE A 18 -8.53 -7.51 7.22
C ILE A 18 -9.20 -6.52 6.27
N CYS A 19 -9.45 -5.28 6.71
CA CYS A 19 -10.04 -4.25 5.87
C CYS A 19 -9.17 -3.93 4.65
N TRP A 20 -7.88 -3.62 4.84
CA TRP A 20 -6.98 -3.33 3.72
C TRP A 20 -6.77 -4.53 2.78
N GLY A 21 -6.78 -5.77 3.28
CA GLY A 21 -6.80 -6.94 2.41
C GLY A 21 -8.11 -7.05 1.61
N ALA A 22 -9.25 -6.89 2.28
CA ALA A 22 -10.58 -7.00 1.68
C ALA A 22 -10.86 -5.91 0.64
N SER A 23 -10.29 -4.71 0.78
CA SER A 23 -10.52 -3.59 -0.14
C SER A 23 -10.00 -3.84 -1.56
N LEU A 24 -9.12 -4.83 -1.75
CA LEU A 24 -8.58 -5.24 -3.06
C LEU A 24 -9.56 -6.06 -3.90
N TYR A 25 -10.58 -6.67 -3.28
CA TYR A 25 -11.54 -7.54 -3.98
C TYR A 25 -12.62 -6.79 -4.78
N PRO A 26 -13.24 -5.69 -4.29
CA PRO A 26 -14.28 -4.99 -5.03
C PRO A 26 -13.90 -4.57 -6.45
N PRO A 27 -12.70 -4.01 -6.72
CA PRO A 27 -12.27 -3.69 -8.08
C PRO A 27 -12.24 -4.92 -8.99
N LEU A 28 -11.67 -6.04 -8.52
CA LEU A 28 -11.59 -7.29 -9.26
C LEU A 28 -12.99 -7.83 -9.62
N ARG A 29 -13.89 -7.88 -8.64
CA ARG A 29 -15.26 -8.36 -8.84
C ARG A 29 -16.03 -7.48 -9.81
N LEU A 30 -15.90 -6.15 -9.68
CA LEU A 30 -16.62 -5.21 -10.53
C LEU A 30 -16.12 -5.28 -11.98
N ASN A 31 -14.81 -5.36 -12.20
CA ASN A 31 -14.24 -5.56 -13.53
C ASN A 31 -14.71 -6.89 -14.14
N TYR A 32 -14.73 -7.97 -13.36
CA TYR A 32 -15.22 -9.27 -13.82
C TYR A 32 -16.70 -9.23 -14.21
N SER A 33 -17.55 -8.54 -13.45
CA SER A 33 -18.98 -8.43 -13.74
C SER A 33 -19.28 -7.54 -14.94
N THR A 34 -18.56 -6.42 -15.09
CA THR A 34 -18.81 -5.43 -16.15
C THR A 34 -18.03 -5.72 -17.43
N LYS A 35 -17.05 -6.64 -17.38
CA LYS A 35 -16.07 -6.92 -18.43
C LYS A 35 -15.39 -5.65 -18.93
N SER A 36 -15.13 -4.71 -18.01
CA SER A 36 -14.49 -3.43 -18.29
C SER A 36 -13.50 -3.10 -17.18
N VAL A 37 -12.33 -2.59 -17.57
CA VAL A 37 -11.32 -2.02 -16.67
C VAL A 37 -11.26 -0.51 -16.78
N GLU A 38 -12.17 0.11 -17.54
CA GLU A 38 -12.13 1.53 -17.85
C GLU A 38 -12.08 2.38 -16.60
N ALA A 39 -12.73 1.98 -15.51
CA ALA A 39 -12.84 2.81 -14.31
C ALA A 39 -11.52 3.07 -13.56
N ILE A 40 -10.50 2.24 -13.78
CA ILE A 40 -9.26 2.24 -12.99
C ILE A 40 -8.12 2.77 -13.86
N SER A 41 -7.32 3.68 -13.33
CA SER A 41 -6.11 4.15 -13.99
C SER A 41 -5.08 3.03 -14.06
N ILE A 42 -4.53 2.75 -15.24
CA ILE A 42 -3.48 1.74 -15.40
C ILE A 42 -2.21 2.13 -14.60
N ASP A 43 -1.94 3.42 -14.43
CA ASP A 43 -0.88 3.94 -13.57
C ASP A 43 -1.09 3.53 -12.10
N PHE A 44 -2.33 3.66 -11.60
CA PHE A 44 -2.67 3.22 -10.25
C PHE A 44 -2.38 1.73 -10.07
N VAL A 45 -2.70 0.88 -11.06
CA VAL A 45 -2.47 -0.56 -10.99
C VAL A 45 -0.97 -0.88 -10.97
N TRP A 46 -0.17 -0.27 -11.84
CA TRP A 46 1.28 -0.52 -11.88
C TRP A 46 2.01 -0.03 -10.63
N LEU A 47 1.63 1.13 -10.08
CA LEU A 47 2.20 1.62 -8.83
C LEU A 47 1.84 0.69 -7.65
N ASN A 48 0.61 0.16 -7.61
CA ASN A 48 0.25 -0.88 -6.64
C ASN A 48 1.05 -2.18 -6.84
N PHE A 49 1.30 -2.58 -8.09
CA PHE A 49 2.01 -3.81 -8.41
C PHE A 49 3.45 -3.72 -7.90
N CYS A 50 4.17 -2.67 -8.29
CA CYS A 50 5.55 -2.44 -7.85
C CYS A 50 5.61 -2.28 -6.32
N GLY A 51 4.67 -1.54 -5.71
CA GLY A 51 4.58 -1.43 -4.25
C GLY A 51 4.36 -2.77 -3.56
N SER A 52 3.42 -3.58 -4.04
CA SER A 52 3.12 -4.91 -3.44
C SER A 52 4.28 -5.88 -3.61
N ALA A 53 4.98 -5.86 -4.75
CA ALA A 53 6.17 -6.68 -4.99
C ALA A 53 7.31 -6.33 -4.03
N LEU A 54 7.61 -5.02 -3.88
CA LEU A 54 8.65 -4.53 -2.97
C LEU A 54 8.31 -4.86 -1.51
N TYR A 55 7.05 -4.69 -1.12
CA TYR A 55 6.62 -5.04 0.24
C TYR A 55 6.73 -6.54 0.50
N LEU A 56 6.28 -7.40 -0.42
CA LEU A 56 6.44 -8.84 -0.29
C LEU A 56 7.93 -9.22 -0.14
N ALA A 57 8.81 -8.65 -0.97
CA ALA A 57 10.25 -8.87 -0.85
C ALA A 57 10.80 -8.43 0.51
N SER A 58 10.41 -7.23 0.97
CA SER A 58 10.80 -6.67 2.28
C SER A 58 10.40 -7.59 3.44
N VAL A 59 9.12 -7.97 3.53
CA VAL A 59 8.63 -8.78 4.65
C VAL A 59 9.15 -10.21 4.61
N VAL A 60 9.36 -10.80 3.42
CA VAL A 60 9.97 -12.13 3.30
C VAL A 60 11.43 -12.12 3.73
N LEU A 61 12.20 -11.08 3.35
CA LEU A 61 13.57 -10.91 3.82
C LEU A 61 13.62 -10.73 5.34
N LEU A 62 12.84 -9.81 5.89
CA LEU A 62 12.83 -9.53 7.33
C LEU A 62 12.35 -10.73 8.17
N PHE A 63 11.44 -11.55 7.64
CA PHE A 63 10.86 -12.67 8.38
C PHE A 63 11.67 -13.97 8.26
N TYR A 64 12.06 -14.36 7.04
CA TYR A 64 12.68 -15.66 6.76
C TYR A 64 14.19 -15.63 6.61
N ASN A 65 14.80 -14.51 6.22
CA ASN A 65 16.24 -14.48 5.95
C ASN A 65 17.04 -14.37 7.26
N GLY A 66 17.80 -15.41 7.58
CA GLY A 66 18.63 -15.46 8.80
C GLY A 66 19.65 -14.34 8.88
N LYS A 67 20.33 -14.03 7.76
CA LYS A 67 21.33 -12.96 7.69
C LYS A 67 20.72 -11.59 8.00
N VAL A 68 19.58 -11.27 7.40
CA VAL A 68 18.86 -10.00 7.67
C VAL A 68 18.48 -9.87 9.14
N ARG A 69 18.09 -10.98 9.77
CA ARG A 69 17.71 -11.01 11.19
C ARG A 69 18.92 -10.87 12.12
N GLU A 70 20.05 -11.44 11.76
CA GLU A 70 21.32 -11.23 12.48
C GLU A 70 21.80 -9.78 12.34
N GLU A 71 21.82 -9.23 11.12
CA GLU A 71 22.15 -7.82 10.86
C GLU A 71 21.25 -6.89 11.68
N TYR A 72 19.95 -7.19 11.74
CA TYR A 72 19.00 -6.42 12.56
C TYR A 72 19.29 -6.55 14.05
N ALA A 73 19.56 -7.77 14.54
CA ALA A 73 19.87 -8.00 15.94
C ALA A 73 21.15 -7.26 16.37
N GLN A 74 22.19 -7.26 15.53
CA GLN A 74 23.45 -6.55 15.78
C GLN A 74 23.24 -5.03 15.82
N ARG A 75 22.47 -4.50 14.86
CA ARG A 75 22.24 -3.05 14.75
C ARG A 75 21.37 -2.47 15.87
N ASN A 76 20.45 -3.28 16.41
CA ASN A 76 19.55 -2.88 17.50
C ASN A 76 19.96 -3.46 18.86
N ALA A 77 21.16 -4.04 18.98
CA ALA A 77 21.62 -4.70 20.21
C ALA A 77 21.69 -3.75 21.42
N ALA A 78 21.93 -2.46 21.20
CA ALA A 78 21.98 -1.46 22.27
C ALA A 78 20.59 -1.01 22.78
N GLU A 79 19.54 -1.21 21.98
CA GLU A 79 18.18 -0.77 22.30
C GLU A 79 17.40 -1.83 23.12
N PHE A 80 17.77 -3.10 22.98
CA PHE A 80 17.11 -4.21 23.69
C PHE A 80 18.04 -4.77 24.78
N HIS A 81 17.85 -4.33 26.03
CA HIS A 81 18.58 -4.79 27.22
C HIS A 81 18.25 -6.23 27.69
N HIS A 82 17.75 -7.10 26.80
CA HIS A 82 17.35 -8.46 27.15
C HIS A 82 18.26 -9.52 26.49
N ASP A 83 18.40 -10.69 27.14
CA ASP A 83 19.16 -11.87 26.68
C ASP A 83 18.67 -12.49 25.34
N LYS A 84 17.77 -11.81 24.62
CA LYS A 84 17.19 -12.29 23.36
C LYS A 84 17.60 -11.36 22.22
N PRO A 85 17.95 -11.91 21.04
CA PRO A 85 18.28 -11.10 19.88
C PRO A 85 17.08 -10.23 19.50
N ALA A 86 17.32 -8.94 19.26
CA ALA A 86 16.33 -8.04 18.70
C ALA A 86 15.89 -8.57 17.34
N LEU A 87 14.59 -8.83 17.15
CA LEU A 87 14.05 -9.34 15.89
C LEU A 87 13.27 -8.22 15.18
N PRO A 88 13.29 -8.18 13.83
CA PRO A 88 12.44 -7.25 13.09
C PRO A 88 10.97 -7.39 13.53
N LEU A 89 10.27 -6.26 13.64
CA LEU A 89 8.84 -6.21 13.99
C LEU A 89 7.96 -6.62 12.79
N VAL A 90 8.23 -7.79 12.22
CA VAL A 90 7.48 -8.41 11.12
C VAL A 90 6.91 -9.73 11.61
N ARG A 91 5.61 -9.91 11.45
CA ARG A 91 4.88 -11.12 11.87
C ARG A 91 4.44 -11.91 10.64
N PHE A 92 4.05 -13.18 10.85
CA PHE A 92 3.64 -14.06 9.74
C PHE A 92 2.44 -13.51 8.95
N ASN A 93 1.53 -12.80 9.62
CA ASN A 93 0.39 -12.15 8.95
C ASN A 93 0.82 -11.04 7.98
N ASP A 94 1.95 -10.36 8.19
CA ASP A 94 2.48 -9.36 7.25
C ASP A 94 2.95 -10.03 5.95
N VAL A 95 3.55 -11.22 6.05
CA VAL A 95 3.95 -12.02 4.89
C VAL A 95 2.72 -12.50 4.11
N ILE A 96 1.71 -13.04 4.80
CA ILE A 96 0.46 -13.46 4.16
C ILE A 96 -0.25 -12.28 3.49
N TYR A 97 -0.33 -11.12 4.16
CA TYR A 97 -0.89 -9.91 3.58
C TYR A 97 -0.10 -9.46 2.34
N GLY A 98 1.22 -9.46 2.40
CA GLY A 98 2.07 -9.11 1.25
C GLY A 98 1.86 -10.02 0.05
N LEU A 99 1.81 -11.33 0.28
CA LEU A 99 1.57 -12.32 -0.76
C LEU A 99 0.17 -12.18 -1.34
N HIS A 100 -0.83 -12.07 -0.47
CA HIS A 100 -2.23 -11.88 -0.84
C HIS A 100 -2.43 -10.62 -1.71
N SER A 101 -1.88 -9.50 -1.27
CA SER A 101 -1.95 -8.22 -1.97
C SER A 101 -1.26 -8.30 -3.33
N PHE A 102 -0.08 -8.94 -3.40
CA PHE A 102 0.63 -9.14 -4.67
C PHE A 102 -0.20 -9.97 -5.66
N ILE A 103 -0.79 -11.09 -5.23
CA ILE A 103 -1.62 -11.95 -6.07
C ILE A 103 -2.85 -11.20 -6.60
N LEU A 104 -3.55 -10.45 -5.75
CA LEU A 104 -4.74 -9.70 -6.18
C LEU A 104 -4.42 -8.58 -7.17
N ILE A 105 -3.29 -7.90 -7.00
CA ILE A 105 -2.85 -6.88 -7.97
C ILE A 105 -2.37 -7.52 -9.28
N MET A 106 -1.72 -8.69 -9.23
CA MET A 106 -1.44 -9.48 -10.44
C MET A 106 -2.73 -9.89 -11.17
N ALA A 107 -3.75 -10.33 -10.43
CA ALA A 107 -5.06 -10.63 -11.02
C ALA A 107 -5.69 -9.39 -11.67
N LEU A 108 -5.49 -8.20 -11.09
CA LEU A 108 -5.97 -6.94 -11.68
C LEU A 108 -5.21 -6.63 -12.98
N LEU A 109 -3.88 -6.74 -13.00
CA LEU A 109 -3.10 -6.62 -14.25
C LEU A 109 -3.53 -7.66 -15.29
N TYR A 110 -3.85 -8.88 -14.86
CA TYR A 110 -4.34 -9.92 -15.75
C TYR A 110 -5.67 -9.52 -16.43
N GLN A 111 -6.60 -8.91 -15.68
CA GLN A 111 -7.84 -8.34 -16.24
C GLN A 111 -7.57 -7.25 -17.29
N PHE A 112 -6.54 -6.43 -17.10
CA PHE A 112 -6.16 -5.35 -18.02
C PHE A 112 -5.57 -5.83 -19.34
N TYR A 113 -4.74 -6.88 -19.30
CA TYR A 113 -3.92 -7.28 -20.45
C TYR A 113 -4.41 -8.54 -21.17
N PHE A 114 -5.00 -9.51 -20.45
CA PHE A 114 -5.23 -10.84 -21.00
C PHE A 114 -6.70 -11.21 -21.19
N LEU A 115 -7.61 -10.65 -20.40
CA LEU A 115 -9.04 -11.02 -20.46
C LEU A 115 -9.86 -10.29 -21.52
N GLY A 116 -9.24 -9.43 -22.34
CA GLY A 116 -9.93 -8.69 -23.39
C GLY A 116 -11.03 -7.75 -22.89
N TYR A 117 -10.95 -7.31 -21.62
CA TYR A 117 -11.93 -6.41 -21.04
C TYR A 117 -11.89 -5.05 -21.72
N ARG A 118 -13.04 -4.37 -21.78
CA ARG A 118 -13.14 -3.03 -22.37
C ARG A 118 -12.18 -2.09 -21.63
N LYS A 119 -11.42 -1.35 -22.42
CA LYS A 119 -10.44 -0.35 -21.97
C LYS A 119 -10.60 0.90 -22.81
N ASN A 120 -10.32 2.06 -22.22
CA ASN A 120 -10.35 3.31 -22.97
C ASN A 120 -9.09 3.38 -23.85
N HIS A 121 -9.22 3.86 -25.09
CA HIS A 121 -8.09 4.03 -26.03
C HIS A 121 -6.96 4.91 -25.49
N ARG A 122 -7.23 5.79 -24.52
CA ARG A 122 -6.21 6.64 -23.87
C ARG A 122 -5.67 6.06 -22.56
N GLN A 123 -6.08 4.85 -22.18
CA GLN A 123 -5.73 4.20 -20.92
C GLN A 123 -4.38 3.48 -21.02
N HIS A 124 -3.32 4.26 -21.19
CA HIS A 124 -1.94 3.78 -21.21
C HIS A 124 -1.14 4.35 -20.04
N MET A 125 -0.06 3.66 -19.67
CA MET A 125 0.81 4.12 -18.58
C MET A 125 1.43 5.48 -18.95
N SER A 126 1.31 6.47 -18.06
CA SER A 126 1.82 7.81 -18.27
C SER A 126 3.35 7.84 -18.32
N ARG A 127 3.90 8.84 -19.00
CA ARG A 127 5.36 9.05 -19.07
C ARG A 127 5.96 9.25 -17.67
N THR A 128 5.27 9.98 -16.80
CA THR A 128 5.70 10.22 -15.43
C THR A 128 5.83 8.92 -14.63
N VAL A 129 4.83 8.03 -14.71
CA VAL A 129 4.89 6.75 -14.00
C VAL A 129 5.94 5.82 -14.61
N LYS A 130 6.08 5.79 -15.94
CA LYS A 130 7.16 5.04 -16.61
C LYS A 130 8.54 5.48 -16.10
N LEU A 131 8.79 6.79 -16.07
CA LEU A 131 10.05 7.34 -15.59
C LEU A 131 10.28 7.03 -14.11
N LEU A 132 9.26 7.17 -13.27
CA LEU A 132 9.35 6.82 -11.85
C LEU A 132 9.72 5.34 -11.66
N LEU A 133 9.03 4.43 -12.35
CA LEU A 133 9.31 2.99 -12.25
C LEU A 133 10.68 2.64 -12.82
N LEU A 134 11.10 3.28 -13.91
CA LEU A 134 12.43 3.12 -14.48
C LEU A 134 13.50 3.59 -13.49
N LEU A 135 13.33 4.75 -12.85
CA LEU A 135 14.26 5.24 -11.84
C LEU A 135 14.37 4.29 -10.65
N ILE A 136 13.24 3.79 -10.13
CA ILE A 136 13.25 2.79 -9.04
C ILE A 136 14.02 1.53 -9.47
N PHE A 137 13.78 1.05 -10.69
CA PHE A 137 14.48 -0.12 -11.23
C PHE A 137 15.98 0.14 -11.40
N CYS A 138 16.38 1.27 -12.00
CA CYS A 138 17.77 1.66 -12.18
C CYS A 138 18.49 1.85 -10.84
N SER A 139 17.86 2.51 -9.86
CA SER A 139 18.40 2.66 -8.51
C SER A 139 18.63 1.29 -7.85
N PHE A 140 17.72 0.34 -8.04
CA PHE A 140 17.90 -1.01 -7.54
C PHE A 140 19.08 -1.72 -8.20
N ILE A 141 19.20 -1.67 -9.53
CA ILE A 141 20.34 -2.26 -10.25
C ILE A 141 21.66 -1.61 -9.82
N ALA A 142 21.71 -0.28 -9.69
CA ALA A 142 22.89 0.44 -9.22
C ALA A 142 23.30 0.00 -7.81
N LEU A 143 22.33 -0.21 -6.93
CA LEU A 143 22.56 -0.67 -5.57
C LEU A 143 23.12 -2.10 -5.53
N LEU A 144 22.59 -3.00 -6.37
CA LEU A 144 23.13 -4.36 -6.52
C LEU A 144 24.55 -4.37 -7.08
N LEU A 145 24.82 -3.52 -8.09
CA LEU A 145 26.15 -3.40 -8.68
C LEU A 145 27.16 -2.88 -7.66
N HIS A 146 26.80 -1.83 -6.91
CA HIS A 146 27.65 -1.28 -5.86
C HIS A 146 27.97 -2.33 -4.78
N ALA A 147 26.97 -3.08 -4.33
CA ALA A 147 27.15 -4.18 -3.38
C ALA A 147 28.02 -5.33 -3.94
N TYR A 148 28.04 -5.53 -5.26
CA TYR A 148 28.88 -6.54 -5.91
C TYR A 148 30.34 -6.05 -6.10
N THR A 149 30.55 -4.79 -6.44
CA THR A 149 31.88 -4.26 -6.80
C THR A 149 32.72 -3.85 -5.61
N GLU A 150 32.10 -3.40 -4.51
CA GLU A 150 32.83 -2.93 -3.34
C GLU A 150 32.79 -3.97 -2.23
N ALA A 151 33.90 -4.70 -2.07
CA ALA A 151 34.07 -5.71 -1.01
C ALA A 151 33.94 -5.15 0.42
N ASN A 152 33.99 -3.82 0.58
CA ASN A 152 33.84 -3.09 1.86
C ASN A 152 32.54 -2.26 1.94
N THR A 153 31.55 -2.51 1.07
CA THR A 153 30.27 -1.82 1.21
C THR A 153 29.62 -2.19 2.55
N LYS A 154 29.31 -1.18 3.37
CA LYS A 154 28.48 -1.32 4.57
C LYS A 154 26.99 -1.50 4.24
N LEU A 155 26.67 -1.85 2.99
CA LEU A 155 25.29 -2.05 2.56
C LEU A 155 24.86 -3.46 2.92
N GLU A 156 24.11 -3.57 4.01
CA GLU A 156 23.63 -4.85 4.52
C GLU A 156 22.36 -5.28 3.77
N LEU A 157 22.03 -6.57 3.81
CA LEU A 157 20.80 -7.07 3.19
C LEU A 157 19.56 -6.51 3.92
N LEU A 158 19.70 -6.20 5.21
CA LEU A 158 18.76 -5.44 6.00
C LEU A 158 18.44 -4.05 5.41
N ASP A 159 19.46 -3.34 4.91
CA ASP A 159 19.27 -2.01 4.31
C ASP A 159 18.39 -2.11 3.06
N LEU A 160 18.64 -3.12 2.22
CA LEU A 160 17.80 -3.43 1.06
C LEU A 160 16.35 -3.72 1.46
N ALA A 161 16.14 -4.59 2.46
CA ALA A 161 14.81 -4.95 2.93
C ALA A 161 14.05 -3.72 3.47
N THR A 162 14.74 -2.83 4.17
CA THR A 162 14.17 -1.59 4.74
C THR A 162 13.86 -0.55 3.66
N ILE A 163 14.73 -0.41 2.66
CA ILE A 163 14.51 0.45 1.49
C ILE A 163 13.26 -0.01 0.73
N PHE A 164 13.11 -1.31 0.49
CA PHE A 164 11.92 -1.85 -0.19
C PHE A 164 10.62 -1.51 0.55
N GLY A 165 10.61 -1.69 1.88
CA GLY A 165 9.47 -1.31 2.72
C GLY A 165 9.14 0.18 2.57
N SER A 166 10.16 1.04 2.65
CA SER A 166 10.04 2.50 2.53
C SER A 166 9.51 2.93 1.15
N VAL A 167 10.06 2.37 0.07
CA VAL A 167 9.61 2.66 -1.30
C VAL A 167 8.16 2.21 -1.50
N LYS A 168 7.75 1.06 -0.95
CA LYS A 168 6.33 0.67 -1.00
C LYS A 168 5.43 1.72 -0.33
N VAL A 169 5.82 2.26 0.82
CA VAL A 169 5.00 3.27 1.53
C VAL A 169 4.85 4.51 0.65
N ALA A 170 5.94 4.98 0.04
CA ALA A 170 5.91 6.11 -0.90
C ALA A 170 5.00 5.81 -2.10
N LEU A 171 5.14 4.65 -2.74
CA LEU A 171 4.28 4.25 -3.87
C LEU A 171 2.80 4.14 -3.48
N SER A 172 2.51 3.70 -2.25
CA SER A 172 1.15 3.62 -1.71
C SER A 172 0.50 4.99 -1.56
N ALA A 173 1.29 6.06 -1.37
CA ALA A 173 0.78 7.42 -1.37
C ALA A 173 0.65 7.97 -2.80
N ILE A 174 1.67 7.78 -3.64
CA ILE A 174 1.73 8.32 -5.00
C ILE A 174 0.63 7.73 -5.89
N LYS A 175 0.28 6.45 -5.75
CA LYS A 175 -0.69 5.75 -6.60
C LYS A 175 -2.04 6.46 -6.73
N TYR A 176 -2.49 7.14 -5.68
CA TYR A 176 -3.82 7.76 -5.68
C TYR A 176 -3.91 8.98 -6.59
N ILE A 177 -2.79 9.69 -6.82
CA ILE A 177 -2.72 10.89 -7.67
C ILE A 177 -3.17 10.60 -9.11
N PRO A 178 -2.58 9.63 -9.84
CA PRO A 178 -3.01 9.34 -11.20
C PRO A 178 -4.44 8.80 -11.27
N GLN A 179 -4.96 8.12 -10.25
CA GLN A 179 -6.38 7.74 -10.21
C GLN A 179 -7.29 8.96 -10.07
N ALA A 180 -6.97 9.89 -9.16
CA ALA A 180 -7.73 11.12 -8.95
C ALA A 180 -7.75 11.97 -10.23
N TRP A 181 -6.59 12.12 -10.87
CA TRP A 181 -6.46 12.81 -12.15
C TRP A 181 -7.26 12.11 -13.25
N TYR A 182 -7.17 10.79 -13.35
CA TYR A 182 -7.88 10.00 -14.35
C TYR A 182 -9.41 10.12 -14.21
N ASN A 183 -9.93 10.15 -12.99
CA ASN A 183 -11.34 10.44 -12.73
C ASN A 183 -11.70 11.87 -13.14
N PHE A 184 -10.83 12.85 -12.86
CA PHE A 184 -11.02 14.25 -13.23
C PHE A 184 -11.04 14.47 -14.75
N THR A 185 -10.16 13.83 -15.51
CA THR A 185 -10.12 13.95 -16.97
C THR A 185 -11.37 13.38 -17.64
N ARG A 186 -11.90 12.26 -17.12
CA ARG A 186 -13.08 11.61 -17.70
C ARG A 186 -14.41 12.16 -17.18
N LYS A 187 -14.39 12.93 -16.08
CA LYS A 187 -15.59 13.41 -15.37
C LYS A 187 -16.58 12.26 -15.09
N SER A 188 -16.07 11.08 -14.75
CA SER A 188 -16.88 9.87 -14.57
C SER A 188 -16.17 8.89 -13.63
N MET A 189 -16.96 8.28 -12.74
CA MET A 189 -16.56 7.15 -11.89
C MET A 189 -17.43 5.91 -12.12
N LYS A 190 -18.12 5.83 -13.27
CA LYS A 190 -18.89 4.63 -13.64
C LYS A 190 -17.96 3.41 -13.69
N GLY A 191 -18.33 2.36 -12.96
CA GLY A 191 -17.55 1.13 -12.85
C GLY A 191 -16.37 1.20 -11.87
N PHE A 192 -16.21 2.31 -11.14
CA PHE A 192 -15.21 2.40 -10.07
C PHE A 192 -15.76 1.79 -8.78
N ALA A 193 -14.98 0.97 -8.11
CA ALA A 193 -15.43 0.25 -6.93
C ALA A 193 -15.40 1.14 -5.68
N ILE A 194 -16.44 1.95 -5.47
CA ILE A 194 -16.57 2.86 -4.32
C ILE A 194 -16.52 2.12 -2.98
N SER A 195 -17.02 0.88 -2.93
CA SER A 195 -16.93 0.04 -1.73
C SER A 195 -15.48 -0.23 -1.31
N SER A 196 -14.53 -0.30 -2.25
CA SER A 196 -13.10 -0.41 -1.94
C SER A 196 -12.62 0.77 -1.09
N CYS A 197 -13.00 2.00 -1.47
CA CYS A 197 -12.65 3.21 -0.72
C CYS A 197 -13.26 3.24 0.68
N VAL A 198 -14.50 2.79 0.85
CA VAL A 198 -15.16 2.73 2.16
C VAL A 198 -14.43 1.75 3.07
N ILE A 199 -14.12 0.55 2.56
CA ILE A 199 -13.37 -0.46 3.31
C ILE A 199 -11.96 0.04 3.65
N ASP A 200 -11.29 0.73 2.73
CA ASP A 200 -9.97 1.33 2.97
C ASP A 200 -10.00 2.41 4.05
N ILE A 201 -11.04 3.26 4.08
CA ILE A 201 -11.25 4.24 5.16
C ILE A 201 -11.46 3.52 6.49
N CYS A 202 -12.29 2.48 6.53
CA CYS A 202 -12.48 1.68 7.75
C CYS A 202 -11.16 1.10 8.26
N GLY A 203 -10.33 0.56 7.36
CA GLY A 203 -8.99 0.07 7.70
C GLY A 203 -8.08 1.18 8.25
N ALA A 204 -8.04 2.33 7.58
CA ALA A 204 -7.23 3.47 8.02
C ALA A 204 -7.67 4.02 9.39
N VAL A 205 -8.97 4.11 9.65
CA VAL A 205 -9.50 4.52 10.96
C VAL A 205 -9.14 3.49 12.03
N CYS A 206 -9.29 2.20 11.76
CA CYS A 206 -8.88 1.14 12.68
C CYS A 206 -7.37 1.21 13.00
N CYS A 207 -6.53 1.48 12.00
CA CYS A 207 -5.10 1.65 12.19
C CYS A 207 -4.75 2.86 13.06
N LEU A 208 -5.44 3.99 12.87
CA LEU A 208 -5.26 5.18 13.72
C LEU A 208 -5.72 4.94 15.15
N VAL A 209 -6.87 4.28 15.36
CA VAL A 209 -7.35 3.92 16.70
C VAL A 209 -6.35 3.01 17.41
N GLN A 210 -5.81 2.01 16.70
CA GLN A 210 -4.75 1.15 17.23
C GLN A 210 -3.52 1.97 17.63
N LEU A 211 -3.03 2.85 16.74
CA LEU A 211 -1.85 3.67 16.97
C LEU A 211 -2.00 4.64 18.16
N PHE A 212 -3.17 5.27 18.31
CA PHE A 212 -3.44 6.16 19.45
C PHE A 212 -3.65 5.38 20.76
N THR A 213 -4.20 4.16 20.70
CA THR A 213 -4.30 3.28 21.86
C THR A 213 -2.93 2.85 22.35
N ASP A 214 -2.03 2.47 21.43
CA ASP A 214 -0.64 2.11 21.75
C ASP A 214 0.11 3.32 22.34
N SER A 215 -0.06 4.51 21.75
CA SER A 215 0.52 5.76 22.26
C SER A 215 0.09 6.07 23.71
N TYR A 216 -1.18 5.80 24.04
CA TYR A 216 -1.69 5.98 25.39
C TYR A 216 -1.16 4.93 26.37
N LEU A 217 -1.02 3.67 25.92
CA LEU A 217 -0.46 2.59 26.74
C LEU A 217 1.00 2.82 27.10
N GLU A 218 1.78 3.37 26.17
CA GLU A 218 3.21 3.68 26.32
C GLU A 218 3.47 5.03 27.01
N ASP A 219 2.42 5.78 27.38
CA ASP A 219 2.48 7.15 27.93
C ASP A 219 3.38 8.10 27.11
N ASP A 220 3.38 7.92 25.78
CA ASP A 220 4.20 8.67 24.84
C ASP A 220 3.34 9.27 23.74
N ILE A 221 3.04 10.57 23.88
CA ILE A 221 2.28 11.34 22.89
C ILE A 221 2.96 11.39 21.51
N ASN A 222 4.27 11.17 21.44
CA ASN A 222 5.02 11.16 20.20
C ASN A 222 5.10 9.77 19.56
N PHE A 223 4.52 8.75 20.18
CA PHE A 223 4.52 7.37 19.68
C PHE A 223 4.01 7.27 18.24
N GLY A 224 2.95 8.02 17.89
CA GLY A 224 2.46 8.10 16.52
C GLY A 224 3.48 8.64 15.52
N PHE A 225 4.28 9.64 15.92
CA PHE A 225 5.36 10.20 15.11
C PHE A 225 6.59 9.30 15.05
N LYS A 226 6.79 8.44 16.05
CA LYS A 226 7.80 7.36 16.04
C LYS A 226 7.45 6.23 15.07
N HIS A 227 6.18 6.11 14.68
CA HIS A 227 5.70 5.17 13.65
C HIS A 227 5.10 5.88 12.42
N PRO A 228 5.89 6.70 11.70
CA PRO A 228 5.39 7.61 10.66
C PRO A 228 4.74 6.87 9.49
N THR A 229 5.14 5.63 9.24
CA THR A 229 4.56 4.79 8.18
C THR A 229 3.08 4.52 8.37
N LYS A 230 2.65 4.07 9.56
CA LYS A 230 1.24 3.74 9.84
C LYS A 230 0.38 5.00 9.81
N LEU A 231 0.89 6.07 10.44
CA LEU A 231 0.24 7.37 10.49
C LEU A 231 0.04 7.95 9.08
N LEU A 232 1.13 8.08 8.30
CA LEU A 232 1.08 8.64 6.96
C LEU A 232 0.22 7.82 6.01
N LEU A 233 0.34 6.49 6.03
CA LEU A 233 -0.46 5.62 5.18
C LEU A 233 -1.96 5.78 5.47
N SER A 234 -2.33 5.83 6.74
CA SER A 234 -3.73 5.98 7.16
C SER A 234 -4.30 7.34 6.76
N LEU A 235 -3.57 8.43 7.04
CA LEU A 235 -3.99 9.79 6.68
C LEU A 235 -4.14 9.97 5.17
N VAL A 236 -3.14 9.54 4.39
CA VAL A 236 -3.17 9.62 2.92
C VAL A 236 -4.35 8.80 2.37
N THR A 237 -4.59 7.61 2.92
CA THR A 237 -5.70 6.76 2.49
C THR A 237 -7.05 7.43 2.75
N ILE A 238 -7.26 8.02 3.93
CA ILE A 238 -8.49 8.75 4.26
C ILE A 238 -8.69 9.92 3.29
N VAL A 239 -7.66 10.77 3.10
CA VAL A 239 -7.75 11.95 2.23
C VAL A 239 -8.12 11.56 0.79
N PHE A 240 -7.41 10.61 0.19
CA PHE A 240 -7.68 10.23 -1.19
C PHE A 240 -8.97 9.44 -1.37
N CYS A 241 -9.35 8.58 -0.41
CA CYS A 241 -10.64 7.90 -0.48
C CYS A 241 -11.81 8.88 -0.34
N MET A 242 -11.70 9.88 0.53
CA MET A 242 -12.68 10.97 0.62
C MET A 242 -12.74 11.78 -0.69
N LEU A 243 -11.60 12.05 -1.32
CA LEU A 243 -11.56 12.67 -2.64
C LEU A 243 -12.27 11.82 -3.69
N PHE A 244 -12.08 10.50 -3.70
CA PHE A 244 -12.78 9.59 -4.62
C PHE A 244 -14.29 9.55 -4.37
N LEU A 245 -14.72 9.55 -3.11
CA LEU A 245 -16.14 9.65 -2.76
C LEU A 245 -16.75 10.98 -3.24
N LEU A 246 -16.03 12.09 -3.07
CA LEU A 246 -16.44 13.40 -3.57
C LEU A 246 -16.55 13.42 -5.10
N GLN A 247 -15.53 12.91 -5.80
CA GLN A 247 -15.54 12.78 -7.25
C GLN A 247 -16.73 11.93 -7.73
N ALA A 248 -17.05 10.86 -7.01
CA ALA A 248 -18.14 9.96 -7.36
C ALA A 248 -19.49 10.67 -7.27
N ARG A 249 -19.69 11.46 -6.21
CA ARG A 249 -20.89 12.27 -6.03
C ARG A 249 -21.02 13.32 -7.13
N LEU A 250 -20.00 14.17 -7.29
CA LEU A 250 -20.02 15.28 -8.26
C LEU A 250 -20.29 14.81 -9.70
N TYR A 251 -19.64 13.73 -10.12
CA TYR A 251 -19.81 13.22 -11.49
C TYR A 251 -21.11 12.45 -11.69
N SER A 252 -21.71 11.91 -10.62
CA SER A 252 -23.06 11.34 -10.69
C SER A 252 -24.14 12.41 -10.87
N GLU A 253 -23.99 13.56 -10.20
CA GLU A 253 -24.91 14.70 -10.30
C GLU A 253 -24.82 15.34 -11.68
N HIS A 254 -23.60 15.58 -12.19
CA HIS A 254 -23.39 16.15 -13.52
C HIS A 254 -24.06 15.33 -14.63
N ARG A 255 -23.97 13.99 -14.54
CA ARG A 255 -24.65 13.09 -15.49
C ARG A 255 -26.17 13.23 -15.43
N ARG A 256 -26.75 13.21 -14.23
CA ARG A 256 -28.21 13.32 -14.04
C ARG A 256 -28.77 14.63 -14.58
N VAL A 257 -28.02 15.74 -14.46
CA VAL A 257 -28.42 17.03 -15.03
C VAL A 257 -28.37 16.99 -16.55
N HIS A 258 -27.30 16.44 -17.13
CA HIS A 258 -27.17 16.36 -18.59
C HIS A 258 -28.22 15.43 -19.22
N GLU A 259 -28.52 14.28 -18.61
CA GLU A 259 -29.60 13.36 -19.04
C GLU A 259 -31.01 13.98 -18.94
N LYS A 260 -31.21 15.04 -18.16
CA LYS A 260 -32.48 15.77 -18.07
C LYS A 260 -32.61 16.90 -19.11
N LEU A 261 -31.50 17.31 -19.71
CA LEU A 261 -31.44 18.42 -20.67
C LEU A 261 -31.43 17.96 -22.14
N VAL A 262 -31.23 16.66 -22.37
CA VAL A 262 -31.24 15.99 -23.67
C VAL A 262 -32.53 15.18 -23.79
#